data_AF-A0A2N7Y1I8-F1
#
_entry.id   AF-A0A2N7Y1I8-F1
#
_cell.length_a   1.000
_cell.length_b   1.000
_cell.length_c   1.000
_cell.angle_alpha   90.00
_cell.angle_beta   90.00
_cell.angle_gamma   90.00
#
_symmetry.space_group_name_H-M   'P 1'
#
loop_
_entity.id
_entity.type
_entity.pdbx_description
1 polymer ?
#
loop_
_entity_poly.entity_id
_entity_poly.type
_entity_poly.pdbx_seq_one_letter_code
_entity_poly.pdbx_strand_id
1 'polypeptide(L)' 'MHSKRVTIEDWDGDGAIRLPDEALQELGLDVGDTLYIVETYVGTQKGFVLSTTPKIADRMDELVEELSHKP' A
#
# COMPACT_ATOMS: atom_id res chain seq x y z
N MET A 1 -5.83 -3.24 -15.50
CA MET A 1 -4.76 -2.77 -14.61
C MET A 1 -3.79 -1.96 -15.43
N HIS A 2 -3.71 -0.65 -15.18
CA HIS A 2 -2.71 0.22 -15.80
C HIS A 2 -1.46 0.21 -14.93
N SER A 3 -0.32 -0.22 -15.48
CA SER A 3 0.96 -0.11 -14.78
C SER A 3 1.65 1.17 -15.23
N LYS A 4 2.04 2.01 -14.26
CA LYS A 4 2.81 3.23 -14.50
C LYS A 4 4.21 3.03 -13.96
N ARG A 5 5.22 3.25 -14.80
CA ARG A 5 6.61 3.25 -14.35
C ARG A 5 6.85 4.52 -13.55
N VAL A 6 7.29 4.38 -12.32
CA VAL A 6 7.74 5.48 -11.47
C VAL A 6 9.24 5.32 -11.24
N THR A 7 9.93 6.46 -11.06
CA THR A 7 11.34 6.51 -10.70
C THR A 7 11.43 6.93 -9.25
N ILE A 8 12.34 6.32 -8.48
CA ILE A 8 12.68 6.79 -7.14
C ILE A 8 13.62 7.97 -7.32
N GLU A 9 13.23 9.14 -6.83
CA GLU A 9 14.01 10.38 -6.88
C GLU A 9 14.61 10.67 -5.49
N ASP A 10 15.69 11.45 -5.47
CA ASP A 10 16.25 11.99 -4.23
C ASP A 10 15.47 13.26 -3.84
N TRP A 11 15.02 13.32 -2.59
CA TRP A 11 14.41 14.49 -2.00
C TRP A 11 15.03 14.76 -0.63
N ASP A 12 15.91 15.76 -0.57
CA ASP A 12 16.63 16.17 0.64
C ASP A 12 17.41 15.01 1.31
N GLY A 13 17.91 14.06 0.50
CA GLY A 13 18.63 12.88 0.95
C GLY A 13 17.78 11.63 1.21
N ASP A 14 16.45 11.75 1.09
CA ASP A 14 15.52 10.63 1.20
C ASP A 14 14.97 10.21 -0.18
N GLY A 15 14.83 8.91 -0.38
CA GLY A 15 14.22 8.37 -1.59
C GLY A 15 12.71 8.59 -1.62
N ALA A 16 12.21 9.32 -2.61
CA ALA A 16 10.80 9.61 -2.80
C ALA A 16 10.26 8.99 -4.10
N ILE A 17 9.00 8.55 -4.07
CA ILE A 17 8.25 8.16 -5.28
C ILE A 17 7.17 9.18 -5.59
N ARG A 18 7.10 9.66 -6.83
CA ARG A 18 5.98 10.50 -7.28
C ARG A 18 4.77 9.65 -7.59
N LEU A 19 3.69 9.87 -6.84
CA LEU A 19 2.39 9.30 -7.13
C LEU A 19 1.66 10.20 -8.14
N PRO A 20 1.03 9.65 -9.18
CA PRO A 20 0.26 10.45 -10.11
C PRO A 20 -0.98 11.05 -9.42
N ASP A 21 -1.32 12.31 -9.74
CA ASP A 21 -2.44 13.02 -9.13
C ASP A 21 -3.77 12.26 -9.24
N GLU A 22 -3.99 11.55 -10.35
CA GLU A 22 -5.18 10.71 -10.53
C GLU A 22 -5.31 9.65 -9.43
N ALA A 23 -4.22 8.98 -9.07
CA ALA A 23 -4.23 7.97 -8.01
C ALA A 23 -4.40 8.59 -6.62
N LEU A 24 -3.87 9.79 -6.38
CA LEU A 24 -4.09 10.52 -5.13
C LEU A 24 -5.57 10.92 -4.99
N GLN A 25 -6.18 11.44 -6.06
CA GLN A 25 -7.60 11.81 -6.09
C GLN A 25 -8.51 10.60 -5.93
N GLU A 26 -8.21 9.47 -6.57
CA GLU A 26 -8.97 8.22 -6.39
C GLU A 26 -8.94 7.71 -4.94
N LEU A 27 -7.81 7.91 -4.25
CA LEU A 27 -7.65 7.56 -2.83
C LEU A 27 -8.17 8.65 -1.88
N GLY A 28 -8.56 9.83 -2.41
CA GLY A 28 -9.04 10.96 -1.62
C GLY A 28 -7.95 11.60 -0.75
N LEU A 29 -6.71 11.60 -1.21
CA LEU A 29 -5.54 12.09 -0.47
C LEU A 29 -5.06 13.45 -0.98
N ASP A 30 -4.56 14.27 -0.07
CA ASP A 30 -3.92 15.54 -0.34
C ASP A 30 -2.48 15.60 0.19
N VAL A 31 -1.74 16.62 -0.23
CA VAL A 31 -0.37 16.89 0.22
C VAL A 31 -0.35 17.12 1.72
N GLY A 32 0.38 16.27 2.44
CA GLY A 32 0.48 16.29 3.89
C GLY A 32 -0.27 15.15 4.59
N ASP A 33 -1.11 14.40 3.86
CA ASP A 33 -1.73 13.20 4.37
C ASP A 33 -0.72 12.07 4.56
N THR A 34 -1.03 11.16 5.49
CA THR A 34 -0.19 10.01 5.81
C THR A 34 -0.81 8.73 5.28
N LEU A 35 0.02 7.88 4.67
CA LEU A 35 -0.33 6.57 4.18
C LEU A 35 0.54 5.50 4.83
N TYR A 36 0.00 4.28 4.85
CA TYR A 36 0.73 3.08 5.23
C TYR A 36 1.30 2.41 4.00
N ILE A 37 2.57 2.02 4.07
CA ILE A 37 3.21 1.14 3.10
C ILE A 37 3.18 -0.27 3.68
N VAL A 38 2.48 -1.19 3.02
CA VAL A 38 2.35 -2.58 3.46
C VAL A 38 3.07 -3.49 2.48
N GLU A 39 3.96 -4.34 2.99
CA GLU A 39 4.59 -5.40 2.21
C GLU A 39 3.60 -6.54 1.99
N THR A 40 3.36 -6.91 0.73
CA THR A 40 2.43 -8.00 0.38
C THR A 40 2.92 -8.79 -0.84
N TYR A 41 2.26 -9.90 -1.12
CA TYR A 41 2.48 -10.70 -2.31
C TYR A 41 1.32 -10.48 -3.30
N VAL A 42 1.63 -9.91 -4.47
CA VAL A 42 0.69 -9.83 -5.57
C VAL A 42 0.94 -11.05 -6.47
N GLY A 43 0.17 -12.11 -6.24
CA GLY A 43 0.43 -13.42 -6.85
C GLY A 43 1.69 -14.06 -6.27
N THR A 44 2.72 -14.28 -7.08
CA THR A 44 4.01 -14.83 -6.65
C THR A 44 5.10 -13.78 -6.45
N GLN A 45 4.80 -12.50 -6.70
CA GLN A 45 5.78 -11.42 -6.60
C GLN A 45 5.56 -10.62 -5.33
N LYS A 46 6.65 -10.39 -4.59
CA LYS A 46 6.67 -9.48 -3.45
C LYS A 46 6.57 -8.03 -3.96
N GLY A 47 5.70 -7.24 -3.34
CA GLY A 47 5.48 -5.84 -3.69
C GLY A 47 5.06 -5.02 -2.48
N PHE A 48 4.85 -3.73 -2.73
CA PHE A 48 4.34 -2.79 -1.74
C PHE A 48 2.96 -2.30 -2.17
N VAL A 49 2.05 -2.16 -1.21
CA VAL A 49 0.75 -1.54 -1.42
C VAL A 49 0.63 -0.33 -0.50
N LEU A 50 0.15 0.77 -1.06
CA LEU A 50 -0.20 1.97 -0.32
C LEU A 50 -1.64 1.87 0.17
N SER A 51 -1.86 2.13 1.46
CA SER A 51 -3.17 2.00 2.10
C SER A 51 -3.43 3.16 3.06
N THR A 52 -4.67 3.61 3.12
CA THR A 52 -5.15 4.57 4.13
C THR A 52 -5.38 3.91 5.49
N THR A 53 -5.42 2.57 5.53
CA THR A 53 -5.54 1.79 6.76
C THR A 53 -4.27 0.99 7.05
N PRO A 54 -3.86 0.86 8.33
CA PRO A 54 -2.60 0.20 8.71
C PRO A 54 -2.57 -1.30 8.42
N LYS A 55 -3.74 -1.95 8.42
CA LYS A 55 -3.90 -3.31 7.93
C LYS A 55 -4.68 -3.25 6.62
N ILE A 56 -4.11 -3.86 5.58
CA ILE A 56 -4.92 -4.38 4.49
C ILE A 56 -5.57 -5.63 5.08
N ALA A 57 -6.90 -5.66 5.14
CA ALA A 57 -7.63 -6.88 5.50
C ALA A 57 -7.43 -7.89 4.37
N ASP A 58 -6.26 -8.53 4.34
CA ASP A 58 -6.07 -9.71 3.53
C ASP A 58 -7.07 -10.74 4.07
N ARG A 59 -7.95 -11.24 3.19
CA ARG A 59 -9.02 -12.19 3.53
C ARG A 59 -8.51 -13.47 4.23
N MET A 60 -7.20 -13.67 4.32
CA MET A 60 -6.57 -14.77 5.04
C MET A 60 -6.25 -14.44 6.51
N ASP A 61 -5.98 -13.19 6.88
CA ASP A 61 -5.71 -12.84 8.28
C ASP A 61 -6.98 -12.97 9.13
N GLU A 62 -8.15 -12.57 8.62
CA GLU A 62 -9.44 -12.82 9.30
C GLU A 62 -9.72 -14.32 9.47
N LEU A 63 -9.38 -15.13 8.48
CA LEU A 63 -9.56 -16.59 8.52
C LEU A 63 -8.61 -17.27 9.52
N VAL A 64 -7.38 -16.77 9.66
CA VAL A 64 -6.41 -17.29 10.64
C VAL A 64 -6.75 -16.82 12.05
N GLU A 65 -7.23 -15.58 12.23
CA GLU A 65 -7.73 -15.09 13.53
C GLU A 65 -9.01 -15.82 13.97
N GLU A 66 -9.97 -16.13 13.07
CA GLU A 66 -11.14 -16.97 13.40
C GLU A 66 -10.75 -18.41 13.77
N LEU A 67 -9.79 -19.01 13.07
CA LEU A 67 -9.33 -20.38 13.34
C LEU A 67 -8.47 -20.50 14.60
N SER A 68 -7.86 -19.41 15.06
CA SER A 68 -7.15 -19.34 16.33
C SER A 68 -8.05 -18.90 17.50
N HIS A 69 -9.32 -18.60 17.24
CA HIS A 69 -10.32 -18.19 18.24
C HIS A 69 -11.47 -19.19 18.46
N LYS A 70 -11.24 -20.52 18.37
CA LYS A 70 -11.85 -21.50 19.31
C LYS A 70 -11.45 -22.97 19.09
N PRO A 71 -11.53 -23.83 20.13
CA PRO A 71 -11.77 -23.55 21.56
C PRO A 71 -10.59 -23.81 22.50
#